data_AF-A0A3D9GCL9-F1
#
_entry.id   AF-A0A3D9GCL9-F1
#
_cell.length_a   1.000
_cell.length_b   1.000
_cell.length_c   1.000
_cell.angle_alpha   90.00
_cell.angle_beta   90.00
_cell.angle_gamma   90.00
#
_symmetry.space_group_name_H-M   'P 1'
#
loop_
_entity.id
_entity.type
_entity.pdbx_description
1 polymer ?
#
loop_
_entity_poly.entity_id
_entity_poly.type
_entity_poly.pdbx_seq_one_letter_code
_entity_poly.pdbx_strand_id
1 'polypeptide(L)'
;MLLTKFKRNITLQERLAKFTGHLVEINGAGLGLEPGRLQHVYKSSFIRVQGELFVPLSLQTIRVFDVKQPAVFRRVGIRTVFQSGKAFSNMKLVLIGSDFIEVQAKGKSPSRILFPLNQVEGIFPV
;
A
#
# COMPACT_ATOMS: atom_id res chain seq x y z
N MET A 1 -2.36 22.87 4.94
CA MET A 1 -2.01 22.33 3.59
C MET A 1 -2.84 21.06 3.33
N LEU A 2 -3.96 21.18 2.61
CA LEU A 2 -5.03 20.17 2.60
C LEU A 2 -4.64 18.88 1.84
N LEU A 3 -4.57 17.76 2.56
CA LEU A 3 -4.45 16.42 1.98
C LEU A 3 -5.76 15.92 1.33
N THR A 4 -6.85 16.67 1.48
CA THR A 4 -8.19 16.30 0.98
C THR A 4 -8.24 16.08 -0.52
N LYS A 5 -7.38 16.76 -1.31
CA LYS A 5 -7.28 16.53 -2.77
C LYS A 5 -6.84 15.12 -3.16
N PHE A 6 -6.21 14.38 -2.24
CA PHE A 6 -5.79 13.00 -2.44
C PHE A 6 -6.83 11.99 -1.93
N LYS A 7 -7.89 12.43 -1.25
CA LYS A 7 -8.95 11.55 -0.78
C LYS A 7 -9.83 11.08 -1.93
N ARG A 8 -10.15 9.79 -1.94
CA ARG A 8 -11.14 9.18 -2.83
C ARG A 8 -11.98 8.19 -2.04
N ASN A 9 -13.25 8.07 -2.41
CA ASN A 9 -14.14 7.04 -1.85
C ASN A 9 -13.88 5.71 -2.58
N ILE A 10 -12.81 5.02 -2.18
CA ILE A 10 -12.41 3.71 -2.69
C ILE A 10 -11.72 2.93 -1.58
N THR A 11 -12.04 1.64 -1.47
CA THR A 11 -11.47 0.71 -0.51
C THR A 11 -10.15 0.12 -0.99
N LEU A 12 -9.38 -0.47 -0.07
CA LEU A 12 -8.16 -1.20 -0.35
C LEU A 12 -8.44 -2.37 -1.27
N GLN A 13 -9.56 -3.07 -1.04
CA GLN A 13 -9.99 -4.20 -1.84
C GLN A 13 -10.24 -3.79 -3.29
N GLU A 14 -11.04 -2.74 -3.52
CA GLU A 14 -11.29 -2.20 -4.85
C GLU A 14 -10.02 -1.68 -5.52
N ARG A 15 -9.10 -1.11 -4.73
CA ARG A 15 -7.82 -0.66 -5.25
C ARG A 15 -6.94 -1.82 -5.68
N LEU A 16 -6.84 -2.87 -4.87
CA LEU A 16 -6.09 -4.10 -5.16
C LEU A 16 -6.64 -4.84 -6.36
N ALA A 17 -7.96 -4.81 -6.59
CA ALA A 17 -8.57 -5.43 -7.76
C ALA A 17 -7.97 -4.90 -9.08
N LYS A 18 -7.58 -3.61 -9.11
CA LYS A 18 -6.89 -2.98 -10.25
C LYS A 18 -5.46 -3.47 -10.46
N PHE A 19 -4.89 -4.18 -9.50
CA PHE A 19 -3.54 -4.74 -9.53
C PHE A 19 -3.52 -6.26 -9.70
N THR A 20 -4.67 -6.90 -9.96
CA THR A 20 -4.70 -8.34 -10.30
C THR A 20 -3.72 -8.64 -11.43
N GLY A 21 -2.94 -9.71 -11.29
CA GLY A 21 -1.86 -10.11 -12.20
C GLY A 21 -0.49 -9.48 -11.95
N HIS A 22 -0.42 -8.40 -11.16
CA HIS A 22 0.85 -7.76 -10.81
C HIS A 22 1.61 -8.59 -9.77
N LEU A 23 2.94 -8.43 -9.76
CA LEU A 23 3.78 -8.91 -8.67
C LEU A 23 3.53 -8.04 -7.43
N VAL A 24 3.36 -8.69 -6.28
CA VAL A 24 3.15 -8.06 -4.99
C VAL A 24 4.02 -8.70 -3.91
N GLU A 25 4.52 -7.88 -3.00
CA GLU A 25 5.21 -8.30 -1.78
C GLU A 25 4.27 -8.03 -0.60
N ILE A 26 3.98 -9.09 0.15
CA ILE A 26 3.06 -9.10 1.28
C ILE A 26 3.88 -8.95 2.55
N ASN A 27 3.78 -7.79 3.20
CA ASN A 27 4.52 -7.50 4.42
C ASN A 27 3.58 -7.62 5.63
N GLY A 28 3.93 -8.48 6.57
CA GLY A 28 3.23 -8.68 7.83
C GLY A 28 4.20 -9.14 8.92
N ALA A 29 3.75 -9.07 10.17
CA ALA A 29 4.59 -9.49 11.29
C ALA A 29 4.96 -10.99 11.16
N GLY A 30 6.25 -11.29 11.12
CA GLY A 30 6.75 -12.66 10.99
C GLY A 30 6.61 -13.28 9.59
N LEU A 31 6.21 -12.50 8.57
CA LEU A 31 6.15 -12.98 7.20
C LEU A 31 7.50 -12.74 6.51
N GLY A 32 8.12 -13.82 6.03
CA GLY A 32 9.33 -13.82 5.19
C GLY A 32 9.01 -14.31 3.78
N LEU A 33 7.91 -13.83 3.19
CA LEU A 33 7.43 -14.30 1.90
C LEU A 33 8.14 -13.59 0.75
N GLU A 34 8.58 -14.37 -0.22
CA GLU A 34 9.05 -13.85 -1.49
C GLU A 34 7.91 -13.16 -2.26
N PRO A 35 8.20 -12.14 -3.10
CA PRO A 35 7.19 -11.51 -3.93
C PRO A 35 6.43 -12.51 -4.81
N GLY A 36 5.10 -12.36 -4.85
CA GLY A 36 4.18 -13.26 -5.51
C GLY A 36 3.17 -12.56 -6.40
N ARG A 37 2.60 -13.24 -7.39
CA ARG A 37 1.54 -12.62 -8.22
C ARG A 37 0.24 -12.52 -7.42
N LEU A 38 -0.40 -11.35 -7.47
CA LEU A 38 -1.77 -11.16 -7.01
C LEU A 38 -2.72 -11.88 -7.97
N GLN A 39 -3.14 -13.09 -7.61
CA GLN A 39 -3.93 -13.98 -8.45
C GLN A 39 -5.41 -13.60 -8.44
N HIS A 40 -5.94 -13.22 -7.28
CA HIS A 40 -7.35 -12.90 -7.13
C HIS A 40 -7.59 -11.93 -5.98
N VAL A 41 -8.63 -11.11 -6.14
CA VAL A 41 -9.14 -10.20 -5.11
C VAL A 41 -10.59 -10.54 -4.91
N TYR A 42 -10.92 -11.18 -3.78
CA TYR A 42 -12.30 -11.54 -3.47
C TYR A 42 -13.12 -10.29 -3.20
N LYS A 43 -14.44 -10.35 -3.39
CA LYS A 43 -15.33 -9.20 -3.15
C LYS A 43 -15.21 -8.66 -1.71
N SER A 44 -14.96 -9.56 -0.76
CA SER A 44 -14.72 -9.22 0.64
C SER A 44 -13.58 -10.05 1.22
N SER A 45 -12.93 -9.47 2.23
CA SER A 45 -12.04 -10.12 3.21
C SER A 45 -10.67 -10.58 2.72
N PHE A 46 -10.55 -11.19 1.53
CA PHE A 46 -9.31 -11.88 1.13
C PHE A 46 -8.72 -11.43 -0.20
N ILE A 47 -7.42 -11.58 -0.31
CA ILE A 47 -6.68 -11.63 -1.58
C ILE A 47 -5.95 -12.97 -1.68
N ARG A 48 -5.74 -13.45 -2.90
CA ARG A 48 -4.94 -14.64 -3.17
C ARG A 48 -3.61 -14.24 -3.81
N VAL A 49 -2.51 -14.65 -3.18
CA VAL A 49 -1.14 -14.44 -3.67
C VAL A 49 -0.40 -15.77 -3.56
N GLN A 50 0.20 -16.25 -4.67
CA GLN A 50 0.90 -17.55 -4.70
C GLN A 50 0.10 -18.75 -4.15
N GLY A 51 -1.23 -18.77 -4.32
CA GLY A 51 -2.08 -19.84 -3.81
C GLY A 51 -2.51 -19.68 -2.34
N GLU A 52 -1.90 -18.78 -1.58
CA GLU A 52 -2.26 -18.47 -0.20
C GLU A 52 -3.28 -17.32 -0.11
N LEU A 53 -4.11 -17.34 0.94
CA LEU A 53 -5.11 -16.30 1.20
C LEU A 53 -4.62 -15.36 2.30
N PHE A 54 -4.69 -14.07 2.05
CA PHE A 54 -4.33 -13.02 3.00
C PHE A 54 -5.50 -12.09 3.24
N VAL A 55 -5.63 -11.57 4.46
CA VAL A 55 -6.59 -10.50 4.80
C VAL A 55 -5.88 -9.15 4.63
N PRO A 56 -6.19 -8.34 3.60
CA PRO A 56 -5.40 -7.14 3.30
C PRO A 56 -5.28 -6.15 4.45
N LEU A 57 -6.36 -5.96 5.21
CA LEU A 57 -6.42 -5.01 6.31
C LEU A 57 -5.63 -5.48 7.56
N SER A 58 -5.24 -6.74 7.66
CA SER A 58 -4.40 -7.22 8.78
C SER A 58 -2.90 -7.17 8.46
N LEU A 59 -2.52 -6.88 7.22
CA LEU A 59 -1.13 -6.79 6.78
C LEU A 59 -0.51 -5.45 7.18
N GLN A 60 0.80 -5.40 7.37
CA GLN A 60 1.52 -4.14 7.61
C GLN A 60 1.52 -3.27 6.36
N THR A 61 1.92 -3.86 5.23
CA THR A 61 1.84 -3.21 3.91
C THR A 61 1.66 -4.23 2.79
N ILE A 62 1.15 -3.77 1.66
CA ILE A 62 1.15 -4.53 0.40
C ILE A 62 1.89 -3.69 -0.62
N ARG A 63 3.04 -4.20 -1.09
CA ARG A 63 3.82 -3.53 -2.12
C ARG A 63 3.53 -4.13 -3.47
N VAL A 64 3.16 -3.30 -4.45
CA VAL A 64 2.86 -3.68 -5.83
C VAL A 64 3.97 -3.18 -6.73
N PHE A 65 4.51 -4.06 -7.58
CA PHE A 65 5.59 -3.75 -8.53
C PHE A 65 5.07 -3.44 -9.92
N ASP A 66 5.97 -2.97 -10.79
CA ASP A 66 5.73 -2.67 -12.21
C ASP A 66 4.57 -1.69 -12.46
N VAL A 67 4.39 -0.75 -11.54
CA VAL A 67 3.33 0.25 -11.60
C VAL A 67 3.86 1.55 -12.18
N LYS A 68 3.09 2.16 -13.09
CA LYS A 68 3.43 3.48 -13.66
C LYS A 68 3.65 4.53 -12.56
N GLN A 69 4.50 5.53 -12.82
CA GLN A 69 4.69 6.64 -11.89
C GLN A 69 3.39 7.47 -11.74
N PRO A 70 3.11 8.05 -10.56
CA PRO A 70 1.90 8.84 -10.32
C PRO A 70 2.07 10.21 -10.97
N ALA A 71 1.07 10.64 -11.73
CA ALA A 71 1.07 11.98 -12.33
C ALA A 71 1.00 13.10 -11.26
N VAL A 72 0.28 12.84 -10.16
CA VAL A 72 0.11 13.78 -9.05
C VAL A 72 0.52 13.11 -7.76
N PHE A 73 1.37 13.78 -6.98
CA PHE A 73 1.78 13.31 -5.67
C PHE A 73 2.12 14.46 -4.72
N ARG A 74 2.30 14.11 -3.43
CA ARG A 74 2.88 15.00 -2.43
C ARG A 74 3.91 14.26 -1.58
N ARG A 75 5.04 14.89 -1.27
CA ARG A 75 6.03 14.30 -0.36
C ARG A 75 5.52 14.36 1.08
N VAL A 76 5.56 13.22 1.76
CA VAL A 76 5.12 13.04 3.16
C VAL A 76 5.97 11.98 3.86
N GLY A 77 5.95 12.01 5.18
CA GLY A 77 6.37 10.92 6.02
C GLY A 77 5.17 10.17 6.59
N ILE A 78 5.30 8.87 6.82
CA ILE A 78 4.26 8.02 7.40
C ILE A 78 4.76 7.52 8.75
N ARG A 79 3.93 7.69 9.79
CA ARG A 79 4.08 7.02 11.09
C ARG A 79 3.25 5.74 11.06
N THR A 80 3.87 4.63 11.42
CA THR A 80 3.26 3.29 11.37
C THR A 80 3.17 2.69 12.76
N VAL A 81 2.16 1.85 12.99
CA VAL A 81 1.99 1.13 14.26
C VAL A 81 3.11 0.11 14.53
N PHE A 82 3.81 -0.29 13.47
CA PHE A 82 4.96 -1.19 13.52
C PHE A 82 6.26 -0.42 13.36
N GLN A 83 7.38 -0.99 13.83
CA GLN A 83 8.68 -0.35 13.70
C GLN A 83 9.15 -0.30 12.24
N SER A 84 9.22 0.90 11.67
CA SER A 84 9.74 1.15 10.32
C SER A 84 11.00 2.02 10.30
N GLY A 85 11.44 2.52 11.46
CA GLY A 85 12.49 3.54 11.56
C GLY A 85 12.24 4.71 10.61
N LYS A 86 13.20 5.01 9.74
CA LYS A 86 13.11 6.09 8.73
C LYS A 86 12.72 5.60 7.33
N ALA A 87 12.27 4.35 7.16
CA ALA A 87 11.95 3.79 5.85
C ALA A 87 10.94 4.67 5.09
N PHE A 88 9.88 5.09 5.78
CA PHE A 88 8.75 5.84 5.21
C PHE A 88 8.79 7.35 5.46
N SER A 89 9.97 7.93 5.68
CA SER A 89 10.14 9.36 6.02
C SER A 89 10.03 10.34 4.85
N ASN A 90 10.04 9.87 3.59
CA ASN A 90 10.01 10.75 2.40
C ASN A 90 9.42 9.97 1.22
N MET A 91 8.12 9.76 1.30
CA MET A 91 7.32 8.99 0.36
C MET A 91 6.48 9.93 -0.50
N LYS A 92 6.17 9.52 -1.73
CA LYS A 92 5.23 10.25 -2.58
C LYS A 92 3.81 9.74 -2.29
N LEU A 93 3.02 10.47 -1.51
CA LEU A 93 1.60 10.21 -1.31
C LEU A 93 0.86 10.34 -2.64
N VAL A 94 0.15 9.28 -3.03
CA VAL A 94 -0.59 9.19 -4.29
C VAL A 94 -2.09 9.24 -4.05
N LEU A 95 -2.57 8.57 -3.01
CA LEU A 95 -4.00 8.37 -2.76
C LEU A 95 -4.25 8.16 -1.26
N ILE A 96 -5.38 8.67 -0.78
CA ILE A 96 -5.98 8.30 0.51
C ILE A 96 -7.34 7.68 0.18
N GLY A 97 -7.49 6.38 0.42
CA GLY A 97 -8.75 5.67 0.30
C GLY A 97 -9.61 5.79 1.56
N SER A 98 -10.69 5.01 1.62
CA SER A 98 -11.56 4.92 2.80
C SER A 98 -10.92 4.14 3.96
N ASP A 99 -10.09 3.15 3.65
CA ASP A 99 -9.47 2.21 4.59
C ASP A 99 -7.96 1.98 4.33
N PHE A 100 -7.35 2.77 3.44
CA PHE A 100 -5.90 2.70 3.16
C PHE A 100 -5.29 4.03 2.70
N ILE A 101 -3.96 4.09 2.65
CA ILE A 101 -3.22 5.09 1.87
C ILE A 101 -2.31 4.40 0.85
N GLU A 102 -2.11 5.03 -0.29
CA GLU A 102 -1.15 4.61 -1.32
C GLU A 102 -0.01 5.61 -1.40
N VAL A 103 1.20 5.09 -1.34
CA VAL A 103 2.42 5.87 -1.60
C VAL A 103 3.29 5.19 -2.64
N GLN A 104 4.13 5.95 -3.32
CA GLN A 104 5.21 5.38 -4.11
C GLN A 104 6.49 5.26 -3.27
N ALA A 105 7.12 4.08 -3.35
CA ALA A 105 8.41 3.82 -2.73
C ALA A 105 9.53 4.69 -3.31
N LYS A 106 10.59 4.87 -2.53
CA LYS A 106 11.86 5.48 -2.97
C LYS A 106 12.59 4.51 -3.92
N GLY A 107 13.36 5.03 -4.87
CA GLY A 107 14.25 4.23 -5.73
C GLY A 107 13.93 4.28 -7.22
N LYS A 108 14.74 3.55 -8.01
CA LYS A 108 14.67 3.52 -9.48
C LYS A 108 13.50 2.69 -10.02
N SER A 109 13.10 1.63 -9.30
CA SER A 109 11.99 0.77 -9.70
C SER A 109 10.68 1.26 -9.06
N PRO A 110 9.73 1.79 -9.84
CA PRO A 110 8.50 2.34 -9.30
C PRO A 110 7.64 1.21 -8.73
N SER A 111 7.40 1.26 -7.43
CA SER A 111 6.46 0.39 -6.72
C SER A 111 5.48 1.22 -5.91
N ARG A 112 4.26 0.72 -5.75
CA ARG A 112 3.25 1.30 -4.86
C ARG A 112 3.22 0.52 -3.58
N ILE A 113 3.18 1.22 -2.46
CA ILE A 113 2.98 0.62 -1.15
C ILE A 113 1.60 1.06 -0.68
N LEU A 114 0.74 0.09 -0.45
CA LEU A 114 -0.59 0.25 0.09
C LEU A 114 -0.51 -0.04 1.58
N PHE A 115 -0.84 0.95 2.41
CA PHE A 115 -0.91 0.82 3.86
C PHE A 115 -2.38 0.78 4.26
N PRO A 116 -2.87 -0.32 4.86
CA PRO A 116 -4.13 -0.29 5.57
C PRO A 116 -4.14 0.84 6.62
N LEU A 117 -5.23 1.58 6.77
CA LEU A 117 -5.29 2.73 7.67
C LEU A 117 -5.09 2.35 9.14
N ASN A 118 -5.50 1.14 9.54
CA ASN A 118 -5.23 0.60 10.87
C ASN A 118 -3.73 0.33 11.14
N GLN A 119 -2.86 0.45 10.13
CA GLN A 119 -1.40 0.38 10.28
C GLN A 119 -0.73 1.76 10.28
N VAL A 120 -1.50 2.84 10.13
CA VAL A 120 -1.00 4.22 10.01
C VAL A 120 -1.42 5.02 11.24
N GLU A 121 -0.44 5.51 11.99
CA GLU A 121 -0.68 6.40 13.14
C GLU A 121 -0.81 7.87 12.71
N GLY A 122 -0.14 8.24 11.60
CA GLY A 122 -0.18 9.61 11.12
C GLY A 122 0.62 9.86 9.87
N ILE A 123 0.34 10.98 9.22
CA ILE A 123 1.06 11.48 8.05
C ILE A 123 1.64 12.85 8.42
N PHE A 124 2.94 13.03 8.24
CA PHE A 124 3.64 14.28 8.57
C PHE A 124 4.28 14.91 7.32
N PRO A 125 4.40 16.25 7.29
CA PRO A 125 5.09 16.95 6.21
C PRO A 125 6.59 16.65 6.23
N VAL A 126 7.21 16.67 5.05
CA VAL A 126 8.65 16.50 4.82
C VAL A 126 9.17 17.72 4.10
#